data_AF-A0A7C2LDF1-F1
#
_entry.id   AF-A0A7C2LDF1-F1
#
_cell.length_a   1.000
_cell.length_b   1.000
_cell.length_c   1.000
_cell.angle_alpha   90.00
_cell.angle_beta   90.00
_cell.angle_gamma   90.00
#
_symmetry.space_group_name_H-M   'P 1'
#
loop_
_entity.id
_entity.type
_entity.pdbx_description
1 polymer ?
#
loop_
_entity_poly.entity_id
_entity_poly.type
_entity_poly.pdbx_seq_one_letter_code
_entity_poly.pdbx_strand_id
1 'polypeptide(L)'
;MKLKEENRNKKNNNKTKIIQENIYIEITKKEIKVNSYLKRLYDSKLGGNVVFIGTIRDKTDKGDLIDYLYYEAYKPMALNEIRKILENYLFQGAFKKGLVVHRIGILKPKDIAILVALANEHRDNLFNVLDLIVKEIKEKVPIWKKEYFNNSYKWI
;
A
#
# COMPACT_ATOMS: atom_id res chain seq x y z
N MET A 1 -15.04 -32.49 -11.13
CA MET A 1 -13.97 -32.49 -10.10
C MET A 1 -12.96 -31.35 -10.30
N LYS A 2 -12.44 -31.11 -11.51
CA LYS A 2 -11.48 -30.02 -11.83
C LYS A 2 -11.94 -28.58 -11.46
N LEU A 3 -13.24 -28.27 -11.61
CA LEU A 3 -13.81 -26.95 -11.25
C LEU A 3 -13.84 -26.64 -9.74
N LYS A 4 -13.77 -27.65 -8.86
CA LYS A 4 -13.68 -27.42 -7.40
C LYS A 4 -12.24 -27.21 -6.93
N GLU A 5 -11.26 -27.67 -7.69
CA GLU A 5 -9.82 -27.47 -7.41
C GLU A 5 -9.35 -26.08 -7.86
N GLU A 6 -9.82 -25.58 -9.01
CA GLU A 6 -9.55 -24.19 -9.44
C GLU A 6 -10.15 -23.15 -8.47
N ASN A 7 -11.33 -23.44 -7.89
CA ASN A 7 -11.95 -22.58 -6.88
C ASN A 7 -11.30 -22.69 -5.49
N ARG A 8 -10.59 -23.80 -5.20
CA ARG A 8 -9.78 -23.95 -3.98
C ARG A 8 -8.43 -23.24 -4.11
N ASN A 9 -7.85 -23.18 -5.31
CA ASN A 9 -6.61 -22.44 -5.57
C ASN A 9 -6.79 -20.92 -5.53
N LYS A 10 -8.01 -20.38 -5.77
CA LYS A 10 -8.31 -18.94 -5.54
C LYS A 10 -8.46 -18.53 -4.07
N LYS A 11 -8.69 -19.49 -3.15
CA LYS A 11 -8.85 -19.21 -1.70
C LYS A 11 -7.54 -19.11 -0.92
N ASN A 12 -6.40 -19.37 -1.56
CA ASN A 12 -5.08 -19.49 -0.91
C ASN A 12 -4.01 -18.53 -1.47
N ASN A 13 -4.40 -17.38 -2.06
CA ASN A 13 -3.45 -16.32 -2.34
C ASN A 13 -3.07 -15.60 -1.03
N ASN A 14 -2.05 -16.18 -0.35
CA ASN A 14 -1.23 -15.69 0.75
C ASN A 14 -1.81 -14.63 1.70
N LYS A 15 -1.82 -14.94 3.02
CA LYS A 15 -2.24 -14.07 4.16
C LYS A 15 -1.66 -12.64 4.20
N THR A 16 -0.81 -12.27 3.25
CA THR A 16 -0.07 -11.02 3.17
C THR A 16 -0.12 -10.34 1.79
N LYS A 17 -0.69 -10.94 0.75
CA LYS A 17 -0.63 -10.41 -0.63
C LYS A 17 -1.88 -10.71 -1.45
N ILE A 18 -2.24 -9.79 -2.33
CA ILE A 18 -3.23 -10.00 -3.41
C ILE A 18 -2.55 -9.67 -4.72
N ILE A 19 -2.66 -10.59 -5.69
CA ILE A 19 -2.10 -10.42 -7.04
C ILE A 19 -3.23 -10.68 -8.02
N GLN A 20 -3.58 -9.64 -8.76
CA GLN A 20 -4.48 -9.66 -9.90
C GLN A 20 -3.71 -9.10 -11.11
N GLU A 21 -4.23 -9.27 -12.32
CA GLU A 21 -3.57 -8.83 -13.56
C GLU A 21 -3.13 -7.35 -13.52
N ASN A 22 -4.00 -6.49 -12.97
CA ASN A 22 -3.80 -5.03 -12.95
C ASN A 22 -3.55 -4.45 -11.55
N ILE A 23 -3.66 -5.26 -10.49
CA ILE A 23 -3.55 -4.80 -9.09
C ILE A 23 -2.58 -5.68 -8.32
N TYR A 24 -1.63 -5.04 -7.62
CA TYR A 24 -0.74 -5.71 -6.68
C TYR A 24 -0.86 -5.10 -5.28
N ILE A 25 -1.14 -5.93 -4.28
CA ILE A 25 -1.27 -5.48 -2.89
C ILE A 25 -0.39 -6.34 -2.00
N GLU A 26 0.37 -5.73 -1.10
CA GLU A 26 1.19 -6.45 -0.12
C GLU A 26 1.23 -5.74 1.24
N ILE A 27 1.07 -6.53 2.32
CA ILE A 27 1.40 -6.13 3.69
C ILE A 27 2.60 -6.95 4.16
N THR A 28 3.75 -6.29 4.32
CA THR A 28 5.04 -6.95 4.55
C THR A 28 5.73 -6.49 5.83
N LYS A 29 6.62 -7.30 6.39
CA LYS A 29 7.57 -6.88 7.44
C LYS A 29 8.92 -6.45 6.84
N LYS A 30 9.15 -6.74 5.55
CA LYS A 30 10.41 -6.47 4.86
C LYS A 30 10.48 -5.02 4.41
N GLU A 31 11.71 -4.54 4.22
CA GLU A 31 11.97 -3.22 3.64
C GLU A 31 11.36 -3.11 2.22
N ILE A 32 10.78 -1.95 1.91
CA ILE A 32 10.18 -1.69 0.59
C ILE A 32 11.28 -1.21 -0.36
N LYS A 33 11.76 -2.11 -1.22
CA LYS A 33 12.67 -1.77 -2.31
C LYS A 33 11.88 -1.22 -3.50
N VAL A 34 11.65 0.10 -3.52
CA VAL A 34 10.74 0.81 -4.46
C VAL A 34 10.87 0.33 -5.92
N ASN A 35 12.09 0.35 -6.49
CA ASN A 35 12.31 -0.04 -7.88
C ASN A 35 11.90 -1.48 -8.20
N SER A 36 11.97 -2.40 -7.23
CA SER A 36 11.55 -3.79 -7.43
C SER A 36 10.03 -3.90 -7.61
N TYR A 37 9.26 -3.02 -6.97
CA TYR A 37 7.81 -2.98 -7.09
C TYR A 37 7.36 -2.21 -8.33
N LEU A 38 8.00 -1.08 -8.64
CA LEU A 38 7.62 -0.25 -9.80
C LEU A 38 7.74 -0.98 -11.14
N LYS A 39 8.65 -1.95 -11.27
CA LYS A 39 8.75 -2.81 -12.47
C LYS A 39 7.44 -3.49 -12.85
N ARG A 40 6.50 -3.69 -11.91
CA ARG A 40 5.17 -4.27 -12.16
C ARG A 40 4.26 -3.33 -12.97
N LEU A 41 4.51 -2.03 -12.92
CA LEU A 41 3.73 -1.02 -13.62
C LEU A 41 4.25 -0.74 -15.02
N TYR A 42 5.49 -1.13 -15.33
CA TYR A 42 6.09 -0.90 -16.63
C TYR A 42 5.38 -1.75 -17.69
N ASP A 43 4.91 -1.07 -18.73
CA ASP A 43 4.17 -1.64 -19.84
C ASP A 43 4.39 -0.76 -21.06
N SER A 44 4.60 -1.37 -22.23
CA SER A 44 4.81 -0.62 -23.48
C SER A 44 3.61 0.25 -23.87
N LYS A 45 2.43 -0.01 -23.31
CA LYS A 45 1.20 0.74 -23.55
C LYS A 45 0.95 1.85 -22.52
N LEU A 46 1.68 1.88 -21.39
CA LEU A 46 1.42 2.80 -20.28
C LEU A 46 2.62 3.74 -20.09
N GLY A 47 2.52 4.97 -20.61
CA GLY A 47 3.59 5.97 -20.56
C GLY A 47 3.63 6.79 -19.26
N GLY A 48 2.52 6.87 -18.53
CA GLY A 48 2.40 7.66 -17.31
C GLY A 48 2.48 6.80 -16.06
N ASN A 49 3.36 7.15 -15.12
CA ASN A 49 3.44 6.54 -13.79
C ASN A 49 3.46 7.63 -12.72
N VAL A 50 2.68 7.47 -11.66
CA VAL A 50 2.73 8.34 -10.47
C VAL A 50 2.97 7.49 -9.23
N VAL A 51 3.75 8.02 -8.29
CA VAL A 51 4.22 7.28 -7.12
C VAL A 51 4.14 8.16 -5.88
N PHE A 52 3.54 7.62 -4.83
CA PHE A 52 3.55 8.17 -3.48
C PHE A 52 4.36 7.24 -2.56
N ILE A 53 5.27 7.84 -1.80
CA ILE A 53 6.11 7.15 -0.82
C ILE A 53 5.91 7.83 0.53
N GLY A 54 5.28 7.12 1.47
CA GLY A 54 5.14 7.56 2.84
C GLY A 54 6.35 7.12 3.66
N THR A 55 7.18 8.07 4.08
CA THR A 55 8.36 7.85 4.93
C THR A 55 8.12 8.29 6.37
N ILE A 56 8.87 7.70 7.30
CA ILE A 56 8.83 8.08 8.71
C ILE A 56 9.66 9.35 8.93
N ARG A 57 9.06 10.35 9.58
CA ARG A 57 9.74 11.58 10.02
C ARG A 57 10.41 11.36 11.37
N ASP A 58 11.41 12.17 11.67
CA ASP A 58 12.18 12.15 12.92
C ASP A 58 11.47 12.87 14.09
N LYS A 59 10.34 13.53 13.84
CA LYS A 59 9.56 14.25 14.86
C LYS A 59 8.07 13.91 14.80
N THR A 60 7.43 13.89 15.97
CA THR A 60 5.96 13.87 16.10
C THR A 60 5.36 15.19 15.64
N ASP A 61 4.05 15.25 15.47
CA ASP A 61 3.35 16.50 15.14
C ASP A 61 3.46 17.56 16.26
N LYS A 62 3.88 17.15 17.47
CA LYS A 62 4.16 18.04 18.61
C LYS A 62 5.63 18.45 18.74
N GLY A 63 6.51 17.88 17.90
CA GLY A 63 7.93 18.22 17.86
C GLY A 63 8.87 17.27 18.62
N ASP A 64 8.34 16.27 19.33
CA ASP A 64 9.14 15.26 20.04
C ASP A 64 9.93 14.37 19.07
N LEU A 65 11.18 14.04 19.39
CA LEU A 65 12.00 13.15 18.56
C LEU A 65 11.47 11.72 18.60
N ILE A 66 11.23 11.12 17.44
CA ILE A 66 10.74 9.75 17.29
C ILE A 66 11.92 8.78 17.21
N ASP A 67 11.93 7.76 18.07
CA ASP A 67 12.87 6.64 17.99
C ASP A 67 12.46 5.68 16.87
N TYR A 68 11.19 5.28 16.88
CA TYR A 68 10.57 4.43 15.86
C TYR A 68 9.04 4.50 15.90
N LEU A 69 8.42 4.07 14.80
CA LEU A 69 7.01 3.74 14.73
C LEU A 69 6.81 2.22 14.71
N TYR A 70 5.83 1.74 15.47
CA TYR A 70 5.34 0.37 15.37
C TYR A 70 4.02 0.34 14.61
N TYR A 71 3.98 -0.40 13.51
CA TYR A 71 2.78 -0.61 12.71
C TYR A 71 2.21 -2.01 12.92
N GLU A 72 0.90 -2.08 13.14
CA GLU A 72 0.16 -3.33 13.23
C GLU A 72 -1.05 -3.30 12.31
N ALA A 73 -1.46 -4.47 11.82
CA ALA A 73 -2.55 -4.58 10.86
C ALA A 73 -3.33 -5.88 11.04
N TYR A 74 -4.65 -5.79 10.99
CA TYR A 74 -5.48 -6.96 10.76
C TYR A 74 -5.45 -7.33 9.27
N LYS A 75 -4.40 -8.06 8.89
CA LYS A 75 -3.99 -8.24 7.49
C LYS A 75 -5.11 -8.69 6.53
N PRO A 76 -5.95 -9.69 6.85
CA PRO A 76 -6.98 -10.14 5.91
C PRO A 76 -7.97 -9.02 5.56
N MET A 77 -8.39 -8.23 6.55
CA MET A 77 -9.29 -7.10 6.34
C MET A 77 -8.56 -5.96 5.64
N ALA A 78 -7.34 -5.62 6.06
CA ALA A 78 -6.57 -4.55 5.43
C ALA A 78 -6.30 -4.81 3.93
N LEU A 79 -5.90 -6.03 3.56
CA LEU A 79 -5.73 -6.43 2.16
C LEU A 79 -7.05 -6.30 1.38
N ASN A 80 -8.17 -6.72 1.98
CA ASN A 80 -9.47 -6.67 1.34
C ASN A 80 -9.99 -5.24 1.13
N GLU A 81 -9.80 -4.36 2.11
CA GLU A 81 -10.21 -2.95 1.99
C GLU A 81 -9.37 -2.20 0.96
N ILE A 82 -8.04 -2.40 0.94
CA ILE A 82 -7.17 -1.84 -0.11
C ILE A 82 -7.63 -2.33 -1.48
N ARG A 83 -7.96 -3.63 -1.62
CA ARG A 83 -8.45 -4.19 -2.88
C ARG A 83 -9.72 -3.51 -3.34
N LYS A 84 -10.72 -3.36 -2.47
CA LYS A 84 -11.98 -2.68 -2.81
C LYS A 84 -11.75 -1.24 -3.29
N ILE A 85 -10.87 -0.50 -2.62
CA ILE A 85 -10.50 0.87 -3.01
C ILE A 85 -9.91 0.84 -4.43
N LEU A 86 -8.87 0.03 -4.67
CA LEU A 86 -8.22 -0.02 -5.99
C LEU A 86 -9.17 -0.52 -7.10
N GLU A 87 -10.00 -1.53 -6.83
CA GLU A 87 -10.98 -2.04 -7.79
C GLU A 87 -12.04 -0.98 -8.15
N ASN A 88 -12.48 -0.16 -7.20
CA ASN A 88 -13.44 0.93 -7.46
C ASN A 88 -12.89 1.94 -8.48
N TYR A 89 -11.66 2.41 -8.30
CA TYR A 89 -11.01 3.36 -9.22
C TYR A 89 -10.61 2.70 -10.54
N LEU A 90 -10.17 1.44 -10.52
CA LEU A 90 -9.88 0.67 -11.73
C LEU A 90 -11.14 0.50 -12.60
N PHE A 91 -12.28 0.17 -11.99
CA PHE A 91 -13.55 0.00 -12.68
C PHE A 91 -14.03 1.29 -13.35
N GLN A 92 -13.77 2.45 -12.75
CA GLN A 92 -14.04 3.76 -13.33
C GLN A 92 -13.06 4.16 -14.45
N GLY A 93 -12.03 3.34 -14.72
CA GLY A 93 -11.01 3.63 -15.72
C GLY A 93 -9.98 4.68 -15.29
N ALA A 94 -9.89 4.98 -13.98
CA ALA A 94 -9.02 6.03 -13.45
C ALA A 94 -7.52 5.71 -13.56
N PHE A 95 -7.18 4.42 -13.65
CA PHE A 95 -5.82 3.93 -13.95
C PHE A 95 -5.91 2.55 -14.65
N LYS A 96 -4.79 2.03 -15.16
CA LYS A 96 -4.71 0.71 -15.81
C LYS A 96 -3.96 -0.33 -14.98
N LYS A 97 -2.90 0.08 -14.28
CA LYS A 97 -2.22 -0.76 -13.28
C LYS A 97 -2.02 0.00 -11.98
N GLY A 98 -2.14 -0.69 -10.86
CA GLY A 98 -1.98 -0.08 -9.54
C GLY A 98 -1.29 -1.02 -8.56
N LEU A 99 -0.53 -0.45 -7.63
CA LEU A 99 0.03 -1.19 -6.51
C LEU A 99 -0.04 -0.43 -5.20
N VAL A 100 -0.20 -1.19 -4.11
CA VAL A 100 -0.10 -0.71 -2.73
C VAL A 100 0.75 -1.69 -1.93
N VAL A 101 1.82 -1.20 -1.34
CA VAL A 101 2.66 -1.99 -0.42
C VAL A 101 2.74 -1.25 0.89
N HIS A 102 2.35 -1.90 1.98
CA HIS A 102 2.47 -1.35 3.32
C HIS A 102 3.41 -2.21 4.17
N ARG A 103 4.40 -1.57 4.80
CA ARG A 103 5.31 -2.20 5.76
C ARG A 103 4.71 -2.11 7.16
N ILE A 104 4.80 -3.21 7.91
CA ILE A 104 4.37 -3.31 9.31
C ILE A 104 5.52 -3.77 10.19
N GLY A 105 5.38 -3.64 11.50
CA GLY A 105 6.44 -3.85 12.49
C GLY A 105 7.14 -2.55 12.84
N ILE A 106 8.40 -2.65 13.27
CA ILE A 106 9.20 -1.49 13.70
C ILE A 106 9.82 -0.81 12.48
N LEU A 107 9.59 0.50 12.35
CA LEU A 107 10.14 1.38 11.33
C LEU A 107 10.80 2.60 11.98
N LYS A 108 12.00 2.95 11.55
CA LYS A 108 12.78 4.10 12.05
C LYS A 108 12.59 5.32 11.13
N PRO A 109 12.98 6.52 11.57
CA PRO A 109 13.04 7.69 10.67
C PRO A 109 13.74 7.35 9.35
N LYS A 110 13.19 7.87 8.24
CA LYS A 110 13.55 7.58 6.84
C LYS A 110 13.10 6.23 6.28
N ASP A 111 12.63 5.27 7.09
CA ASP A 111 12.02 4.05 6.55
C ASP A 111 10.76 4.36 5.75
N ILE A 112 10.50 3.55 4.71
CA ILE A 112 9.26 3.61 3.94
C ILE A 112 8.19 2.76 4.63
N ALA A 113 7.08 3.40 5.02
CA ALA A 113 5.91 2.75 5.58
C ALA A 113 4.92 2.31 4.50
N ILE A 114 4.71 3.13 3.48
CA ILE A 114 3.75 2.84 2.41
C ILE A 114 4.29 3.28 1.06
N LEU A 115 4.06 2.46 0.05
CA LEU A 115 4.27 2.76 -1.36
C LEU A 115 2.93 2.58 -2.07
N VAL A 116 2.46 3.63 -2.74
CA VAL A 116 1.30 3.57 -3.64
C VAL A 116 1.75 4.06 -5.01
N ALA A 117 1.44 3.31 -6.06
CA ALA A 117 1.79 3.73 -7.41
C ALA A 117 0.72 3.29 -8.42
N LEU A 118 0.50 4.14 -9.42
CA LEU A 118 -0.49 3.94 -10.46
C LEU A 118 0.14 4.20 -11.84
N ALA A 119 -0.35 3.50 -12.85
CA ALA A 119 0.06 3.67 -14.23
C ALA A 119 -1.12 3.78 -15.19
N ASN A 120 -0.95 4.60 -16.22
CA ASN A 120 -1.93 4.85 -17.28
C ASN A 120 -1.21 5.24 -18.60
N GLU A 121 -1.95 5.33 -19.70
CA GLU A 121 -1.43 5.73 -21.02
C GLU A 121 -0.78 7.12 -20.96
N HIS A 122 -1.46 8.07 -20.30
CA HIS A 122 -1.00 9.44 -20.07
C HIS A 122 -1.01 9.77 -18.57
N ARG A 123 -0.28 10.83 -18.18
CA ARG A 123 -0.19 11.26 -16.78
C ARG A 123 -1.44 11.97 -16.27
N ASP A 124 -2.33 12.38 -17.17
CA ASP A 124 -3.46 13.23 -16.81
C ASP A 124 -4.39 12.51 -15.82
N ASN A 125 -4.87 13.24 -14.83
CA ASN A 125 -5.67 12.77 -13.69
C ASN A 125 -5.00 11.76 -12.72
N LEU A 126 -3.86 11.14 -13.07
CA LEU A 126 -3.22 10.15 -12.19
C LEU A 126 -2.84 10.72 -10.82
N PHE A 127 -2.35 11.96 -10.76
CA PHE A 127 -1.97 12.60 -9.48
C PHE A 127 -3.16 12.75 -8.53
N ASN A 128 -4.31 13.19 -9.06
CA ASN A 128 -5.53 13.38 -8.28
C ASN A 128 -6.07 12.03 -7.79
N VAL A 129 -6.08 11.02 -8.67
CA VAL A 129 -6.52 9.66 -8.32
C VAL A 129 -5.60 9.04 -7.25
N LEU A 130 -4.29 9.24 -7.36
CA LEU A 130 -3.32 8.77 -6.37
C LEU A 130 -3.57 9.40 -5.00
N ASP A 131 -3.79 10.71 -4.93
CA ASP A 131 -4.08 11.41 -3.67
C ASP A 131 -5.36 10.87 -3.00
N LEU A 132 -6.44 10.73 -3.78
CA LEU A 132 -7.71 10.17 -3.30
C LEU A 132 -7.55 8.74 -2.77
N ILE A 133 -6.83 7.87 -3.48
CA ILE A 133 -6.55 6.50 -3.04
C ILE A 133 -5.74 6.50 -1.74
N VAL A 134 -4.70 7.33 -1.63
CA VAL A 134 -3.88 7.42 -0.40
C VAL A 134 -4.72 7.91 0.78
N LYS A 135 -5.59 8.90 0.56
CA LYS A 135 -6.51 9.41 1.57
C LYS A 135 -7.48 8.32 2.04
N GLU A 136 -8.13 7.63 1.12
CA GLU A 136 -9.05 6.53 1.46
C GLU A 136 -8.35 5.38 2.18
N ILE A 137 -7.11 5.05 1.80
CA ILE A 137 -6.32 4.03 2.50
C ILE A 137 -6.10 4.45 3.96
N LYS A 138 -5.67 5.69 4.20
CA LYS A 138 -5.42 6.21 5.54
C LYS A 138 -6.69 6.30 6.41
N GLU A 139 -7.85 6.50 5.78
CA GLU A 139 -9.13 6.63 6.49
C GLU A 139 -9.79 5.27 6.78
N LYS A 140 -9.74 4.33 5.82
CA LYS A 140 -10.58 3.11 5.85
C LYS A 140 -9.83 1.83 6.21
N VAL A 141 -8.51 1.79 5.99
CA VAL A 141 -7.76 0.53 6.12
C VAL A 141 -7.30 0.34 7.56
N PRO A 142 -7.60 -0.81 8.21
CA PRO A 142 -7.25 -1.07 9.61
C PRO A 142 -5.76 -1.38 9.77
N ILE A 143 -4.93 -0.35 9.65
CA ILE A 143 -3.50 -0.33 9.93
C ILE A 143 -3.25 0.77 10.95
N TRP A 144 -2.82 0.38 12.14
CA TRP A 144 -2.59 1.31 13.25
C TRP A 144 -1.11 1.58 13.41
N LYS A 145 -0.77 2.80 13.82
CA LYS A 145 0.60 3.18 14.13
C LYS A 145 0.73 3.56 15.59
N LYS A 146 1.91 3.28 16.15
CA LYS A 146 2.26 3.67 17.50
C LYS A 146 3.60 4.37 17.48
N GLU A 147 3.63 5.58 17.99
CA GLU A 147 4.84 6.39 18.04
C GLU A 147 5.56 6.12 19.37
N TYR A 148 6.84 5.79 19.30
CA TYR A 148 7.71 5.59 20.44
C TYR A 148 8.77 6.69 20.49
N PHE A 149 8.88 7.33 21.66
CA PHE A 149 9.81 8.43 21.91
C PHE A 149 10.13 8.50 23.41
N ASN A 150 11.39 8.69 23.80
CA ASN A 150 11.82 8.94 25.19
C ASN A 150 11.20 7.99 26.25
N ASN A 151 11.28 6.66 26.02
CA ASN A 151 10.64 5.62 26.87
C ASN A 151 9.11 5.74 27.05
N SER A 152 8.45 6.60 26.29
CA SER A 152 6.99 6.76 26.24
C SER A 152 6.43 6.30 24.90
N TYR A 153 5.13 6.09 24.83
CA TYR A 153 4.45 5.74 23.59
C TYR A 153 3.07 6.38 23.48
N LYS A 154 2.62 6.60 22.23
CA LYS A 154 1.26 7.06 21.93
C LYS A 154 0.68 6.27 20.74
N TRP A 155 -0.55 5.78 20.89
CA TRP A 155 -1.31 5.21 19.78
C TRP A 155 -1.93 6.32 18.93
N ILE A 156 -1.86 6.16 17.62
CA ILE A 156 -2.47 7.04 16.63
C ILE A 156 -3.18 6.20 15.57
#